data_AF-A0A3B9YKL2-F1
#
_entry.id   AF-A0A3B9YKL2-F1
#
_cell.length_a   1.000
_cell.length_b   1.000
_cell.length_c   1.000
_cell.angle_alpha   90.00
_cell.angle_beta   90.00
_cell.angle_gamma   90.00
#
_symmetry.space_group_name_H-M   'P 1'
#
loop_
_entity.id
_entity.type
_entity.pdbx_description
1 polymer ?
#
loop_
_entity_poly.entity_id
_entity_poly.type
_entity_poly.pdbx_seq_one_letter_code
_entity_poly.pdbx_strand_id
1 'polypeptide(L)'
;MGIDAERQLYYNMYYMKRRSVMTVRLGPEEERLLQRAMLRLEKSRSEVVREAIAHYAEQCLRRDGMPAADRLGQWLGVLDSHGMDLSERTGSKFKKLLKERHESGPR
;
A
#
# COMPACT_ATOMS: atom_id res chain seq x y z
N MET A 1 36.38 -29.90 -6.33
CA MET A 1 36.07 -28.47 -6.54
C MET A 1 35.78 -27.84 -5.19
N GLY A 2 36.81 -27.33 -4.52
CA GLY A 2 36.66 -26.65 -3.23
C GLY A 2 36.14 -25.25 -3.46
N ILE A 3 35.01 -24.91 -2.85
CA ILE A 3 34.56 -23.52 -2.81
C ILE A 3 35.58 -22.79 -1.94
N ASP A 4 36.26 -21.83 -2.57
CA ASP A 4 37.28 -20.99 -1.95
C ASP A 4 36.70 -20.33 -0.69
N ALA A 5 37.32 -20.60 0.46
CA ALA A 5 36.83 -20.19 1.78
C ALA A 5 36.67 -18.66 1.86
N GLU A 6 37.48 -17.92 1.10
CA GLU A 6 37.39 -16.46 0.99
C GLU A 6 36.13 -16.00 0.25
N ARG A 7 35.69 -16.72 -0.79
CA ARG A 7 34.42 -16.44 -1.47
C ARG A 7 33.22 -16.77 -0.60
N GLN A 8 33.28 -17.82 0.20
CA GLN A 8 32.24 -18.15 1.18
C GLN A 8 32.14 -17.11 2.29
N LEU A 9 33.29 -16.62 2.78
CA LEU A 9 33.37 -15.53 3.75
C LEU A 9 32.85 -14.21 3.16
N TYR A 10 33.21 -13.87 1.92
CA TYR A 10 32.70 -12.68 1.23
C TYR A 10 31.19 -12.74 1.05
N TYR A 11 30.64 -13.88 0.62
CA TYR A 11 29.19 -14.07 0.46
C TYR A 11 28.46 -13.96 1.82
N ASN A 12 28.95 -14.64 2.86
CA ASN A 12 28.33 -14.58 4.18
C ASN A 12 28.41 -13.18 4.81
N MET A 13 29.54 -12.49 4.69
CA MET A 13 29.73 -11.14 5.24
C MET A 13 28.88 -10.09 4.50
N TYR A 14 28.76 -10.19 3.17
CA TYR A 14 27.98 -9.24 2.37
C TYR A 14 26.47 -9.40 2.58
N TYR A 15 25.97 -10.63 2.74
CA TYR A 15 24.56 -10.89 3.06
C TYR A 15 24.22 -10.63 4.53
N MET A 16 25.14 -10.82 5.47
CA MET A 16 24.92 -10.47 6.88
C MET A 16 24.88 -8.94 7.10
N LYS A 17 25.70 -8.16 6.39
CA LYS A 17 25.76 -6.70 6.57
C LYS A 17 24.46 -5.95 6.22
N ARG A 18 23.53 -6.58 5.48
CA ARG A 18 22.18 -6.06 5.17
C ARG A 18 21.05 -6.76 5.93
N ARG A 19 21.33 -7.79 6.73
CA ARG A 19 20.34 -8.49 7.54
C ARG A 19 20.46 -8.04 8.99
N SER A 20 19.58 -7.14 9.43
CA SER A 20 19.36 -6.96 10.86
C SER A 20 18.65 -8.20 11.41
N VAL A 21 19.21 -8.79 12.46
CA VAL A 21 18.54 -9.87 13.19
C VAL A 21 17.76 -9.24 14.33
N MET A 22 16.45 -9.41 14.33
CA MET A 22 15.55 -8.93 15.37
C MET A 22 14.89 -10.14 16.04
N THR A 23 14.98 -10.19 17.37
CA THR A 23 14.29 -11.20 18.18
C THR A 23 13.01 -10.60 18.74
N VAL A 24 11.87 -11.24 18.47
CA VAL A 24 10.56 -10.81 18.96
C VAL A 24 10.01 -11.88 19.89
N ARG A 25 9.45 -11.47 21.03
CA ARG A 25 8.72 -12.37 21.94
C ARG A 25 7.27 -12.45 21.48
N LEU A 26 6.76 -13.66 21.32
CA LEU A 26 5.38 -13.93 20.97
C LEU A 26 4.65 -14.50 22.19
N GLY A 27 3.40 -14.09 22.37
CA GLY A 27 2.52 -14.73 23.33
C GLY A 27 2.03 -16.09 22.82
N PRO A 28 1.35 -16.87 23.67
CA PRO A 28 0.84 -18.19 23.31
C PRO A 28 -0.17 -18.16 22.16
N GLU A 29 -0.91 -17.07 22.00
CA GLU A 29 -1.90 -16.92 20.94
C GLU A 29 -1.24 -16.62 19.59
N GLU A 30 -0.29 -15.68 19.56
CA GLU A 30 0.46 -15.32 18.36
C GLU A 30 1.29 -16.49 17.84
N GLU A 31 1.87 -17.30 18.74
CA GLU A 31 2.60 -18.50 18.36
C GLU A 31 1.69 -19.54 17.68
N ARG A 32 0.45 -19.73 18.18
CA ARG A 32 -0.54 -20.61 17.54
C ARG A 32 -0.96 -20.11 16.17
N LEU A 33 -1.17 -18.79 16.03
CA LEU A 33 -1.52 -18.17 14.74
C LEU A 33 -0.37 -18.31 13.74
N LEU A 34 0.86 -18.08 14.19
CA LEU A 34 2.06 -18.22 13.37
C LEU A 34 2.22 -19.66 12.85
N GLN A 35 2.05 -20.67 13.71
CA GLN A 35 2.10 -22.07 13.30
C GLN A 35 1.02 -22.43 12.28
N ARG A 36 -0.23 -21.97 12.49
CA ARG A 36 -1.31 -22.18 11.51
C ARG A 36 -1.00 -21.52 10.17
N ALA A 37 -0.46 -20.30 10.20
CA ALA A 37 -0.07 -19.58 8.99
C ALA A 37 1.07 -20.30 8.24
N MET A 38 2.08 -20.79 8.95
CA MET A 38 3.16 -21.59 8.36
C MET A 38 2.63 -22.83 7.66
N LEU A 39 1.74 -23.60 8.30
CA LEU A 39 1.15 -24.80 7.71
C LEU A 39 0.27 -24.49 6.49
N ARG A 40 -0.55 -23.43 6.58
CA ARG A 40 -1.48 -23.08 5.51
C ARG A 40 -0.81 -22.46 4.29
N LEU A 41 0.27 -21.70 4.50
CA LEU A 41 0.98 -20.99 3.43
C LEU A 41 2.21 -21.78 2.93
N GLU A 42 2.54 -22.90 3.58
CA GLU A 42 3.75 -23.70 3.32
C GLU A 42 5.04 -22.85 3.37
N LYS A 43 5.07 -21.88 4.29
CA LYS A 43 6.17 -20.92 4.46
C LYS A 43 6.91 -21.12 5.78
N SER A 44 8.18 -20.78 5.79
CA SER A 44 8.98 -20.78 7.02
C SER A 44 8.51 -19.69 7.98
N ARG A 45 8.80 -19.87 9.27
CA ARG A 45 8.47 -18.89 10.32
C ARG A 45 8.92 -17.47 9.96
N SER A 46 10.17 -17.34 9.51
CA SER A 46 10.75 -16.05 9.17
C SER A 46 10.14 -15.42 7.93
N GLU A 47 9.66 -16.21 6.97
CA GLU A 47 8.93 -15.69 5.79
C GLU A 47 7.57 -15.14 6.21
N VAL A 48 6.81 -15.90 7.00
CA VAL A 48 5.52 -15.46 7.51
C VAL A 48 5.65 -14.16 8.32
N VAL A 49 6.66 -14.07 9.20
CA VAL A 49 6.91 -12.85 9.99
C VAL A 49 7.29 -11.67 9.10
N ARG A 50 8.15 -11.87 8.08
CA ARG A 50 8.52 -10.79 7.14
C ARG A 50 7.33 -10.28 6.36
N GLU A 51 6.45 -11.18 5.89
CA GLU A 51 5.24 -10.81 5.17
C GLU A 51 4.24 -10.08 6.05
N ALA A 52 4.07 -10.52 7.30
CA ALA A 52 3.22 -9.84 8.27
C ALA A 52 3.69 -8.40 8.54
N ILE A 53 5.01 -8.21 8.72
CA ILE A 53 5.60 -6.87 8.90
C ILE A 53 5.38 -6.01 7.65
N ALA A 54 5.62 -6.54 6.45
CA ALA A 54 5.45 -5.80 5.20
C ALA A 54 3.99 -5.36 5.03
N HIS A 55 3.04 -6.27 5.24
CA HIS A 55 1.61 -5.97 5.15
C HIS A 55 1.17 -4.92 6.18
N TYR A 56 1.62 -5.03 7.43
CA TYR A 56 1.32 -4.03 8.46
C TYR A 56 1.94 -2.67 8.13
N ALA A 57 3.19 -2.65 7.67
CA ALA A 57 3.88 -1.43 7.26
C ALA A 57 3.15 -0.75 6.08
N GLU A 58 2.71 -1.50 5.07
CA GLU A 58 1.90 -0.94 3.98
C GLU A 58 0.62 -0.27 4.49
N GLN A 59 -0.06 -0.88 5.46
CA GLN A 59 -1.28 -0.31 6.03
C GLN A 59 -1.00 0.98 6.82
N CYS A 60 0.07 1.01 7.61
CA CYS A 60 0.48 2.19 8.37
C CYS A 60 0.97 3.31 7.45
N LEU A 61 1.88 3.00 6.53
CA LEU A 61 2.50 3.98 5.63
C LEU A 61 1.51 4.54 4.60
N ARG A 62 0.52 3.74 4.14
CA ARG A 62 -0.56 4.25 3.28
C ARG A 62 -1.53 5.15 4.03
N ARG A 63 -1.66 5.00 5.36
CA ARG A 63 -2.49 5.88 6.19
C ARG A 63 -1.89 7.27 6.37
N ASP A 64 -0.56 7.36 6.43
CA ASP A 64 0.15 8.59 6.77
C ASP A 64 0.80 9.31 5.57
N GLY A 65 0.80 8.72 4.36
CA GLY A 65 1.77 9.10 3.32
C GLY A 65 1.28 9.64 1.98
N MET A 66 -0.03 9.80 1.72
CA MET A 66 -0.47 10.28 0.41
C MET A 66 -1.48 11.45 0.52
N PRO A 67 -1.04 12.69 0.22
CA PRO A 67 -1.94 13.82 0.00
C PRO A 67 -3.11 13.42 -0.89
N ALA A 68 -4.31 13.94 -0.60
CA ALA A 68 -5.50 13.63 -1.41
C ALA A 68 -5.29 13.94 -2.90
N ALA A 69 -4.46 14.94 -3.22
CA ALA A 69 -4.05 15.28 -4.57
C ALA A 69 -3.33 14.13 -5.29
N ASP A 70 -2.40 13.42 -4.61
CA ASP A 70 -1.64 12.32 -5.20
C ASP A 70 -2.49 11.06 -5.37
N ARG A 71 -3.46 10.83 -4.46
CA ARG A 71 -4.48 9.77 -4.62
C ARG A 71 -5.37 9.99 -5.84
N LEU A 72 -5.66 11.26 -6.14
CA LEU A 72 -6.45 11.68 -7.29
C LEU A 72 -5.60 11.88 -8.55
N GLY A 73 -4.27 11.82 -8.45
CA GLY A 73 -3.33 12.01 -9.57
C GLY A 73 -3.59 11.08 -10.75
N GLN A 74 -3.94 9.81 -10.48
CA GLN A 74 -4.31 8.84 -11.52
C GLN A 74 -5.64 9.16 -12.24
N TRP A 75 -6.45 10.07 -11.68
CA TRP A 75 -7.70 10.55 -12.25
C TRP A 75 -7.56 11.97 -12.84
N LEU A 76 -6.58 12.74 -12.37
CA LEU A 76 -6.18 14.06 -12.88
C LEU A 76 -5.50 13.89 -14.25
N GLY A 77 -6.30 13.98 -15.31
CA GLY A 77 -5.88 13.76 -16.70
C GLY A 77 -6.78 12.78 -17.47
N VAL A 78 -7.58 11.98 -16.76
CA VAL A 78 -8.68 11.19 -17.37
C VAL A 78 -9.95 12.02 -17.47
N LEU A 79 -10.10 13.00 -16.57
CA LEU A 79 -11.08 14.08 -16.73
C LEU A 79 -10.52 15.08 -17.73
N ASP A 80 -10.81 14.85 -19.01
CA ASP A 80 -10.67 15.86 -20.06
C ASP A 80 -11.55 17.06 -19.67
N SER A 81 -10.95 18.04 -18.99
CA SER A 81 -11.57 19.34 -18.78
C SER A 81 -11.52 20.05 -20.12
N HIS A 82 -12.50 19.79 -20.98
CA HIS A 82 -12.64 20.37 -22.33
C HIS A 82 -12.54 21.91 -22.31
N GLY A 83 -11.30 22.42 -22.32
CA GLY A 83 -10.99 23.84 -22.24
C GLY A 83 -11.14 24.45 -20.84
N MET A 84 -10.24 25.37 -20.52
CA MET A 84 -10.26 26.22 -19.31
C MET A 84 -11.52 27.09 -19.16
N ASP A 85 -12.44 27.08 -20.13
CA ASP A 85 -13.70 27.84 -20.11
C ASP A 85 -14.83 27.18 -19.30
N LEU A 86 -14.63 25.96 -18.80
CA LEU A 86 -15.64 25.28 -17.99
C LEU A 86 -15.83 25.91 -16.60
N SER A 87 -14.92 26.77 -16.14
CA SER A 87 -15.02 27.45 -14.85
C SER A 87 -15.84 28.75 -14.92
N GLU A 88 -15.98 29.37 -16.10
CA GLU A 88 -16.72 30.63 -16.21
C GLU A 88 -18.22 30.41 -15.97
N ARG A 89 -18.74 31.14 -14.97
CA ARG A 89 -20.16 31.12 -14.57
C ARG A 89 -20.67 29.74 -14.11
N THR A 90 -19.77 28.85 -13.65
CA THR A 90 -20.13 27.52 -13.09
C THR A 90 -21.22 27.63 -12.04
N GLY A 91 -21.13 28.59 -11.12
CA GLY A 91 -22.15 28.81 -10.10
C GLY A 91 -23.53 29.17 -10.68
N SER A 92 -23.58 30.02 -11.70
CA SER A 92 -24.82 30.44 -12.36
C SER A 92 -25.45 29.29 -13.16
N LYS A 93 -24.64 28.52 -13.89
CA LYS A 93 -25.07 27.35 -14.68
C LYS A 93 -25.53 26.21 -13.78
N PHE A 94 -24.80 25.92 -12.70
CA PHE A 94 -25.19 24.91 -11.71
C PHE A 94 -26.48 25.28 -10.98
N LYS A 95 -26.65 26.56 -10.61
CA LYS A 95 -27.91 27.05 -10.02
C LYS A 95 -29.10 26.90 -10.97
N LYS A 96 -28.89 27.10 -12.27
CA LYS A 96 -29.93 26.88 -13.30
C LYS A 96 -30.28 25.39 -13.43
N LEU A 97 -29.28 24.52 -13.50
CA LEU A 97 -29.47 23.05 -13.55
C LEU A 97 -30.22 22.50 -12.32
N LEU A 98 -29.88 22.98 -11.12
CA LEU A 98 -30.58 22.58 -9.90
C LEU A 98 -32.04 23.05 -9.91
N LYS A 99 -32.30 24.26 -10.41
CA LYS A 99 -33.65 24.81 -10.55
C LYS A 99 -34.48 23.99 -11.55
N GLU A 100 -33.91 23.70 -12.72
CA GLU A 100 -34.56 22.87 -13.74
C GLU A 100 -34.83 21.45 -13.22
N ARG A 101 -33.91 20.84 -12.48
CA ARG A 101 -34.12 19.51 -11.88
C ARG A 101 -35.21 19.51 -10.80
N HIS A 102 -35.33 20.60 -10.05
CA HIS A 102 -36.39 20.77 -9.06
C HIS A 102 -37.76 21.00 -9.72
N GLU A 103 -37.79 21.71 -10.85
CA GLU A 103 -39.01 21.92 -11.65
C GLU A 103 -39.41 20.67 -12.46
N SER A 104 -38.44 19.83 -12.82
CA SER A 104 -38.61 18.58 -13.55
C SER A 104 -38.76 17.35 -12.63
N GLY A 105 -39.35 17.53 -11.44
CA GLY A 105 -39.49 16.48 -10.42
C GLY A 105 -39.91 15.10 -10.99
N PRO A 106 -39.57 13.99 -10.30
CA PRO A 106 -39.78 12.66 -10.85
C PRO A 106 -41.24 12.49 -11.24
N ARG A 107 -41.50 12.02 -12.47
CA ARG A 107 -42.80 11.46 -12.81
C ARG A 107 -43.11 10.30 -11.87
#